data_AF-A0A2I0N8Y5-F1
#
_entry.id   AF-A0A2I0N8Y5-F1
#
_cell.length_a   1.000
_cell.length_b   1.000
_cell.length_c   1.000
_cell.angle_alpha   90.00
_cell.angle_beta   90.00
_cell.angle_gamma   90.00
#
_symmetry.space_group_name_H-M   'P 1'
#
loop_
_entity.id
_entity.type
_entity.pdbx_description
1 polymer ?
#
loop_
_entity_poly.entity_id
_entity_poly.type
_entity_poly.pdbx_seq_one_letter_code
_entity_poly.pdbx_strand_id
1 'polypeptide(L)'
;MMRYGLLITAALIAFSAGLYIYMGRRLRRRPATSENKWATVAFGLFWDLIGITSILFSLILILEFIDHIRFEPVSYVLYLLLGSLLTPAVICLIYWAVFLFTGKRKLTMAVTAFYIAIGAAGVFTFLYTGADVVVRTDWMTVWENRNPIPNIIYFFAYIIPVFFVSIAIASLARHTKVPSEKYRRVMLGLSLILFNGMSLVRFLINYPYGPVGPDYMIINTVQVLSALFVFWAYYPPRFIRKKYGIIGLSGERAPEVER
;
A
#
# COMPACT_ATOMS: atom_id res chain seq x y z
N MET A 1 -22.84 13.90 -14.15
CA MET A 1 -21.63 13.22 -14.67
C MET A 1 -20.66 12.86 -13.54
N MET A 2 -20.41 13.75 -12.57
CA MET A 2 -19.41 13.52 -11.51
C MET A 2 -19.75 12.32 -10.60
N ARG A 3 -21.00 12.12 -10.16
CA ARG A 3 -21.37 10.94 -9.34
C ARG A 3 -20.97 9.58 -9.94
N TYR A 4 -21.13 9.38 -11.25
CA TYR A 4 -20.70 8.12 -11.91
C TYR A 4 -19.19 7.90 -11.86
N GLY A 5 -18.40 8.96 -11.71
CA GLY A 5 -16.96 8.88 -11.47
C GLY A 5 -16.60 8.18 -10.17
N LEU A 6 -17.47 8.23 -9.15
CA LEU A 6 -17.31 7.47 -7.90
C LEU A 6 -17.37 5.97 -8.14
N LEU A 7 -18.33 5.49 -8.94
CA LEU A 7 -18.45 4.06 -9.26
C LEU A 7 -17.27 3.54 -10.07
N ILE A 8 -16.84 4.30 -11.09
CA ILE A 8 -15.67 3.93 -11.90
C ILE A 8 -14.43 3.85 -10.99
N THR A 9 -14.24 4.84 -10.14
CA THR A 9 -13.15 4.87 -9.17
C THR A 9 -13.23 3.69 -8.21
N ALA A 10 -14.40 3.43 -7.61
CA ALA A 10 -14.62 2.33 -6.70
C ALA A 10 -14.27 0.98 -7.34
N ALA A 11 -14.67 0.77 -8.60
CA ALA A 11 -14.35 -0.45 -9.35
C ALA A 11 -12.84 -0.61 -9.59
N LEU A 12 -12.12 0.44 -9.99
CA LEU A 12 -10.67 0.41 -10.20
C LEU A 12 -9.91 0.12 -8.89
N ILE A 13 -10.35 0.73 -7.79
CA ILE A 13 -9.76 0.52 -6.46
C ILE A 13 -10.06 -0.90 -5.96
N ALA A 14 -11.27 -1.40 -6.14
CA ALA A 14 -11.64 -2.78 -5.79
C ALA A 14 -10.83 -3.81 -6.60
N PHE A 15 -10.61 -3.55 -7.90
CA PHE A 15 -9.75 -4.37 -8.73
C PHE A 15 -8.30 -4.40 -8.21
N SER A 16 -7.74 -3.24 -7.91
CA SER A 16 -6.39 -3.11 -7.33
C SER A 16 -6.29 -3.85 -6.00
N ALA A 17 -7.32 -3.72 -5.16
CA ALA A 17 -7.42 -4.41 -3.89
C ALA A 17 -7.38 -5.93 -4.03
N GLY A 18 -8.15 -6.47 -5.00
CA GLY A 18 -8.15 -7.90 -5.31
C GLY A 18 -6.76 -8.40 -5.69
N LEU A 19 -6.02 -7.63 -6.49
CA LEU A 19 -4.63 -7.95 -6.83
C LEU A 19 -3.70 -7.93 -5.60
N TYR A 20 -3.79 -6.90 -4.75
CA TYR A 20 -2.97 -6.82 -3.54
C TYR A 20 -3.23 -7.96 -2.57
N ILE A 21 -4.50 -8.29 -2.28
CA ILE A 21 -4.86 -9.42 -1.40
C ILE A 21 -4.42 -10.75 -2.03
N TYR A 22 -4.63 -10.93 -3.33
CA TYR A 22 -4.18 -12.14 -4.03
C TYR A 22 -2.67 -12.31 -3.88
N MET A 23 -1.91 -11.24 -4.09
CA MET A 23 -0.46 -11.25 -3.98
C MET A 23 0.02 -11.48 -2.55
N GLY A 24 -0.56 -10.80 -1.57
CA GLY A 24 -0.23 -11.00 -0.16
C GLY A 24 -0.43 -12.45 0.28
N ARG A 25 -1.58 -13.05 -0.04
CA ARG A 25 -1.84 -14.48 0.21
C ARG A 25 -0.84 -15.41 -0.48
N ARG A 26 -0.49 -15.15 -1.74
CA ARG A 26 0.49 -15.95 -2.48
C ARG A 26 1.89 -15.86 -1.87
N LEU A 27 2.29 -14.68 -1.43
CA LEU A 27 3.62 -14.45 -0.85
C LEU A 27 3.81 -15.18 0.48
N ARG A 28 2.80 -15.18 1.35
CA ARG A 28 2.87 -15.88 2.64
C ARG A 28 2.94 -17.41 2.51
N ARG A 29 2.53 -17.95 1.36
CA ARG A 29 2.61 -19.39 1.07
C ARG A 29 3.94 -19.80 0.44
N ARG A 30 4.85 -18.87 0.16
CA ARG A 30 6.15 -19.22 -0.43
C ARG A 30 7.02 -19.96 0.59
N PRO A 31 7.76 -20.99 0.14
CA PRO A 31 8.78 -21.61 0.98
C PRO A 31 9.85 -20.56 1.30
N ALA A 32 10.20 -20.45 2.57
CA ALA A 32 11.22 -19.57 3.08
C ALA A 32 11.98 -20.29 4.18
N THR A 33 13.26 -19.98 4.34
CA THR A 33 14.05 -20.43 5.50
C THR A 33 13.38 -19.94 6.79
N SER A 34 13.62 -20.64 7.91
CA SER A 34 13.06 -20.27 9.22
C SER A 34 13.35 -18.82 9.60
N GLU A 35 14.54 -18.32 9.22
CA GLU A 35 14.97 -16.95 9.42
C GLU A 35 14.18 -15.94 8.57
N ASN A 36 13.90 -16.27 7.31
CA ASN A 36 13.22 -15.37 6.37
C ASN A 36 11.68 -15.47 6.44
N LYS A 37 11.14 -16.46 7.14
CA LYS A 37 9.70 -16.74 7.23
C LYS A 37 8.92 -15.52 7.73
N TRP A 38 9.40 -14.88 8.81
CA TRP A 38 8.72 -13.72 9.39
C TRP A 38 8.72 -12.51 8.47
N ALA A 39 9.84 -12.24 7.79
CA ALA A 39 9.92 -11.15 6.82
C ALA A 39 9.01 -11.40 5.61
N THR A 40 8.91 -12.65 5.15
CA THR A 40 8.00 -13.05 4.07
C THR A 40 6.54 -12.89 4.48
N VAL A 41 6.20 -13.29 5.71
CA VAL A 41 4.85 -13.12 6.26
C VAL A 41 4.50 -11.64 6.40
N ALA A 42 5.39 -10.82 6.97
CA ALA A 42 5.19 -9.38 7.10
C ALA A 42 4.97 -8.72 5.73
N PHE A 43 5.79 -9.04 4.72
CA PHE A 43 5.59 -8.49 3.38
C PHE A 43 4.26 -8.90 2.75
N GLY A 44 3.84 -10.15 2.96
CA GLY A 44 2.52 -10.59 2.51
C GLY A 44 1.38 -9.91 3.28
N LEU A 45 1.52 -9.67 4.58
CA LEU A 45 0.54 -8.95 5.39
C LEU A 45 0.42 -7.48 4.98
N PHE A 46 1.53 -6.83 4.62
CA PHE A 46 1.51 -5.48 4.07
C PHE A 46 0.55 -5.39 2.87
N TRP A 47 0.70 -6.27 1.87
CA TRP A 47 -0.20 -6.25 0.70
C TRP A 47 -1.65 -6.59 1.03
N ASP A 48 -1.90 -7.52 1.96
CA ASP A 48 -3.27 -7.80 2.42
C ASP A 48 -3.90 -6.56 3.06
N LEU A 49 -3.18 -5.85 3.93
CA LEU A 49 -3.67 -4.66 4.61
C LEU A 49 -3.89 -3.50 3.64
N ILE A 50 -3.00 -3.30 2.67
CA ILE A 50 -3.22 -2.34 1.57
C ILE A 50 -4.44 -2.73 0.73
N GLY A 51 -4.66 -4.02 0.49
CA GLY A 51 -5.86 -4.49 -0.19
C GLY A 51 -7.14 -4.28 0.62
N ILE A 52 -7.13 -4.58 1.92
CA ILE A 52 -8.29 -4.38 2.81
C ILE A 52 -8.64 -2.89 2.90
N THR A 53 -7.66 -2.03 3.14
CA THR A 53 -7.86 -0.56 3.14
C THR A 53 -8.43 -0.09 1.79
N SER A 54 -7.94 -0.62 0.67
CA SER A 54 -8.50 -0.30 -0.65
C SER A 54 -9.96 -0.74 -0.80
N ILE A 55 -10.36 -1.92 -0.28
CA ILE A 55 -11.76 -2.36 -0.26
C ILE A 55 -12.62 -1.41 0.58
N LEU A 56 -12.18 -1.08 1.79
CA LEU A 56 -12.93 -0.18 2.68
C LEU A 56 -13.12 1.18 2.01
N PHE A 57 -12.10 1.71 1.35
CA PHE A 57 -12.22 2.97 0.62
C PHE A 57 -13.17 2.84 -0.58
N SER A 58 -13.10 1.75 -1.35
CA SER A 58 -14.08 1.48 -2.42
C SER A 58 -15.52 1.41 -1.89
N LEU A 59 -15.74 0.80 -0.72
CA LEU A 59 -17.04 0.78 -0.06
C LEU A 59 -17.53 2.18 0.33
N ILE A 60 -16.67 3.03 0.88
CA ILE A 60 -17.01 4.44 1.15
C ILE A 60 -17.51 5.08 -0.15
N LEU A 61 -16.77 4.98 -1.25
CA LEU A 61 -17.16 5.59 -2.53
C LEU A 61 -18.51 5.08 -3.06
N ILE A 62 -18.83 3.80 -2.85
CA ILE A 62 -20.12 3.22 -3.23
C ILE A 62 -21.25 3.77 -2.35
N LEU A 63 -21.04 3.86 -1.03
CA LEU A 63 -22.04 4.40 -0.10
C LEU A 63 -22.33 5.89 -0.39
N GLU A 64 -21.28 6.67 -0.63
CA GLU A 64 -21.36 8.08 -0.99
C GLU A 64 -22.06 8.28 -2.34
N PHE A 65 -21.87 7.36 -3.29
CA PHE A 65 -22.61 7.35 -4.56
C PHE A 65 -24.11 7.11 -4.38
N ILE A 66 -24.49 6.18 -3.51
CA ILE A 66 -25.90 5.83 -3.24
C ILE A 66 -26.59 7.00 -2.55
N ASP A 67 -26.06 7.42 -1.38
CA ASP A 67 -26.60 8.52 -0.57
C ASP A 67 -25.60 8.95 0.49
N HIS A 68 -24.76 9.94 0.17
CA HIS A 68 -23.75 10.47 1.08
C HIS A 68 -24.29 11.03 2.40
N ILE A 69 -25.53 11.53 2.45
CA ILE A 69 -26.11 12.08 3.68
C ILE A 69 -26.54 10.93 4.59
N ARG A 70 -27.25 9.95 4.03
CA ARG A 70 -27.74 8.80 4.80
C ARG A 70 -26.61 7.94 5.35
N PHE A 71 -25.52 7.78 4.59
CA PHE A 71 -24.42 6.89 4.95
C PHE A 71 -23.22 7.58 5.62
N GLU A 72 -23.27 8.90 5.85
CA GLU A 72 -22.19 9.67 6.47
C GLU A 72 -21.63 9.03 7.76
N PRO A 73 -22.43 8.55 8.73
CA PRO A 73 -21.88 7.93 9.94
C PRO A 73 -21.11 6.64 9.65
N VAL A 74 -21.58 5.85 8.68
CA VAL A 74 -20.91 4.59 8.28
C VAL A 74 -19.61 4.91 7.56
N SER A 75 -19.63 5.85 6.62
CA SER A 75 -18.43 6.28 5.91
C SER A 75 -17.38 6.87 6.85
N TYR A 76 -17.80 7.59 7.90
CA TYR A 76 -16.90 8.08 8.94
C TYR A 76 -16.22 6.95 9.72
N VAL A 77 -16.97 5.93 10.16
CA VAL A 77 -16.40 4.75 10.84
C VAL A 77 -15.41 4.02 9.92
N LEU A 78 -15.75 3.85 8.65
CA LEU A 78 -14.85 3.24 7.66
C LEU A 78 -13.57 4.09 7.48
N TYR A 79 -13.68 5.42 7.47
CA TYR A 79 -12.54 6.33 7.41
C TYR A 79 -11.61 6.17 8.62
N LEU A 80 -12.15 6.07 9.84
CA LEU A 80 -11.36 5.81 11.05
C LEU A 80 -10.62 4.45 10.96
N LEU A 81 -11.28 3.42 10.41
CA LEU A 81 -10.68 2.10 10.20
C LEU A 81 -9.55 2.15 9.16
N LEU A 82 -9.66 2.95 8.10
CA LEU A 82 -8.61 3.13 7.11
C LEU A 82 -7.31 3.62 7.75
N GLY A 83 -7.38 4.70 8.53
CA GLY A 83 -6.22 5.25 9.23
C GLY A 83 -5.58 4.22 10.16
N SER A 84 -6.41 3.48 10.90
CA SER A 84 -5.97 2.46 11.85
C SER A 84 -5.28 1.26 11.19
N LEU A 85 -5.67 0.90 9.95
CA LEU A 85 -5.09 -0.23 9.20
C LEU A 85 -3.84 0.14 8.40
N LEU A 86 -3.66 1.40 8.04
CA LEU A 86 -2.45 1.86 7.33
C LEU A 86 -1.20 1.77 8.20
N THR A 87 -1.32 2.08 9.49
CA THR A 87 -0.24 1.94 10.48
C THR A 87 0.39 0.54 10.51
N PRO A 88 -0.37 -0.55 10.78
CA PRO A 88 0.19 -1.90 10.77
C PRO A 88 0.70 -2.32 9.38
N ALA A 89 0.13 -1.81 8.29
CA ALA A 89 0.64 -2.07 6.94
C ALA A 89 2.07 -1.52 6.80
N VAL A 90 2.28 -0.25 7.15
CA VAL A 90 3.61 0.38 7.08
C VAL A 90 4.61 -0.34 8.00
N ILE A 91 4.20 -0.69 9.22
CA ILE A 91 5.05 -1.46 10.15
C ILE A 91 5.51 -2.78 9.51
N CYS A 92 4.61 -3.51 8.86
CA CYS A 92 4.94 -4.74 8.13
C CYS A 92 5.94 -4.51 7.00
N LEU A 93 5.79 -3.42 6.25
CA LEU A 93 6.70 -3.05 5.17
C LEU A 93 8.08 -2.68 5.71
N ILE A 94 8.15 -1.88 6.79
CA ILE A 94 9.41 -1.48 7.44
C ILE A 94 10.11 -2.70 8.02
N TYR A 95 9.40 -3.60 8.70
CA TYR A 95 9.97 -4.85 9.20
C TYR A 95 10.63 -5.63 8.06
N TRP A 96 9.90 -5.86 6.97
CA TRP A 96 10.42 -6.59 5.83
C TRP A 96 11.62 -5.88 5.19
N ALA A 97 11.55 -4.56 4.99
CA ALA A 97 12.62 -3.79 4.37
C ALA A 97 13.90 -3.82 5.21
N VAL A 98 13.82 -3.47 6.50
CA VAL A 98 14.99 -3.46 7.39
C VAL A 98 15.63 -4.85 7.45
N PHE A 99 14.82 -5.91 7.54
CA PHE A 99 15.33 -7.27 7.51
C PHE A 99 15.98 -7.61 6.16
N LEU A 100 15.37 -7.22 5.03
CA LEU A 100 15.92 -7.44 3.68
C LEU A 100 17.31 -6.78 3.52
N PHE A 101 17.52 -5.59 4.08
CA PHE A 101 18.79 -4.87 3.97
C PHE A 101 19.86 -5.35 4.95
N THR A 102 19.46 -5.78 6.15
CA THR A 102 20.42 -6.01 7.24
C THR A 102 20.61 -7.48 7.59
N GLY A 103 19.62 -8.33 7.34
CA GLY A 103 19.54 -9.70 7.85
C GLY A 103 19.47 -9.81 9.38
N LYS A 104 19.43 -8.68 10.12
CA LYS A 104 19.60 -8.67 11.58
C LYS A 104 18.26 -8.56 12.29
N ARG A 105 17.73 -9.70 12.76
CA ARG A 105 16.45 -9.77 13.48
C ARG A 105 16.33 -8.81 14.67
N LYS A 106 17.38 -8.66 15.49
CA LYS A 106 17.36 -7.76 16.66
C LYS A 106 17.16 -6.29 16.25
N LEU A 107 17.89 -5.84 15.23
CA LEU A 107 17.76 -4.48 14.70
C LEU A 107 16.38 -4.27 14.06
N THR A 108 15.90 -5.25 13.27
CA THR A 108 14.55 -5.21 12.70
C THR A 108 13.49 -5.03 13.80
N MET A 109 13.54 -5.84 14.87
CA MET A 109 12.57 -5.73 15.97
C MET A 109 12.62 -4.38 16.68
N ALA A 110 13.82 -3.83 16.91
CA ALA A 110 13.98 -2.51 17.55
C ALA A 110 13.36 -1.40 16.68
N VAL A 111 13.63 -1.39 15.36
CA VAL A 111 13.04 -0.42 14.44
C VAL A 111 11.52 -0.62 14.37
N THR A 112 11.03 -1.85 14.26
CA THR A 112 9.60 -2.14 14.24
C THR A 112 8.90 -1.66 15.52
N ALA A 113 9.50 -1.87 16.70
CA ALA A 113 8.96 -1.38 17.97
C ALA A 113 8.86 0.15 18.02
N PHE A 114 9.88 0.85 17.50
CA PHE A 114 9.86 2.31 17.35
C PHE A 114 8.68 2.77 16.46
N TYR A 115 8.49 2.13 15.30
CA TYR A 115 7.35 2.45 14.42
C TYR A 115 5.99 2.04 14.98
N ILE A 116 5.92 1.01 15.84
CA ILE A 116 4.70 0.67 16.60
C ILE A 116 4.37 1.81 17.58
N ALA A 117 5.35 2.34 18.29
CA ALA A 117 5.14 3.45 19.23
C ALA A 117 4.68 4.73 18.51
N ILE A 118 5.30 5.07 17.37
CA ILE A 118 4.83 6.18 16.52
C ILE A 118 3.44 5.88 15.94
N GLY A 119 3.18 4.61 15.60
CA GLY A 119 1.88 4.02 15.29
C GLY A 119 0.80 4.43 16.26
N ALA A 120 0.99 3.95 17.49
CA ALA A 120 0.09 4.18 18.59
C ALA A 120 -0.08 5.68 18.88
N ALA A 121 1.00 6.46 18.87
CA ALA A 121 0.94 7.90 19.08
C ALA A 121 0.12 8.62 18.00
N GLY A 122 0.30 8.25 16.73
CA GLY A 122 -0.45 8.83 15.61
C GLY A 122 -1.94 8.49 15.67
N VAL A 123 -2.27 7.22 15.91
CA VAL A 123 -3.66 6.77 16.08
C VAL A 123 -4.30 7.43 17.31
N PHE A 124 -3.60 7.47 18.44
CA PHE A 124 -4.08 8.13 19.65
C PHE A 124 -4.34 9.62 19.43
N THR A 125 -3.40 10.32 18.79
CA THR A 125 -3.58 11.75 18.47
C THR A 125 -4.79 11.95 17.58
N PHE A 126 -4.96 11.13 16.54
CA PHE A 126 -6.09 11.19 15.62
C PHE A 126 -7.44 10.93 16.34
N LEU A 127 -7.52 9.91 17.20
CA LEU A 127 -8.71 9.62 17.99
C LEU A 127 -9.01 10.71 19.03
N TYR A 128 -7.98 11.31 19.61
CA TYR A 128 -8.11 12.35 20.63
C TYR A 128 -8.50 13.71 20.04
N THR A 129 -7.91 14.09 18.89
CA THR A 129 -8.22 15.37 18.24
C THR A 129 -9.49 15.31 17.39
N GLY A 130 -9.97 14.11 17.05
CA GLY A 130 -11.08 13.93 16.11
C GLY A 130 -10.74 14.35 14.68
N ALA A 131 -11.66 14.08 13.76
CA ALA A 131 -11.71 14.68 12.44
C ALA A 131 -12.89 15.65 12.42
N ASP A 132 -12.62 16.93 12.64
CA ASP A 132 -13.66 17.93 12.94
C ASP A 132 -14.20 18.64 11.69
N VAL A 133 -13.51 18.57 10.55
CA VAL A 133 -13.89 19.32 9.35
C VAL A 133 -14.53 18.41 8.34
N VAL A 134 -15.81 18.66 8.08
CA VAL A 134 -16.61 17.98 7.07
C VAL A 134 -16.68 18.91 5.85
N VAL A 135 -15.91 18.61 4.80
CA VAL A 135 -16.09 19.27 3.50
C VAL A 135 -17.17 18.49 2.76
N ARG A 136 -18.40 19.03 2.79
CA ARG A 136 -19.52 18.47 2.04
C ARG A 136 -19.53 19.06 0.63
N THR A 137 -19.51 18.17 -0.36
CA THR A 137 -19.80 18.49 -1.76
C THR A 137 -21.19 17.94 -2.11
N ASP A 138 -21.74 18.31 -3.26
CA ASP A 138 -23.06 17.84 -3.73
C ASP A 138 -23.16 16.30 -3.91
N TRP A 139 -22.03 15.60 -3.83
CA TRP A 139 -21.91 14.18 -4.14
C TRP A 139 -21.05 13.39 -3.16
N MET A 140 -20.43 14.01 -2.15
CA MET A 140 -19.59 13.32 -1.18
C MET A 140 -19.30 14.16 0.07
N THR A 141 -19.16 13.46 1.18
CA THR A 141 -18.56 13.95 2.42
C THR A 141 -17.06 13.61 2.50
N VAL A 142 -16.22 14.62 2.71
CA VAL A 142 -14.77 14.46 2.96
C VAL A 142 -14.45 14.88 4.40
N TRP A 143 -13.69 14.03 5.10
CA TRP A 143 -13.23 14.31 6.47
C TRP A 143 -11.80 14.81 6.46
N GLU A 144 -11.58 15.95 7.09
CA GLU A 144 -10.27 16.57 7.27
C GLU A 144 -9.96 16.78 8.76
N ASN A 145 -8.67 16.59 9.09
CA ASN A 145 -8.16 16.88 10.42
C ASN A 145 -7.96 18.39 10.57
N ARG A 146 -8.67 19.01 11.51
CA ARG A 146 -8.49 20.43 11.85
C ARG A 146 -7.09 20.73 12.37
N ASN A 147 -6.53 19.79 13.12
CA ASN A 147 -5.15 19.87 13.59
C ASN A 147 -4.22 19.29 12.50
N PRO A 148 -3.19 20.03 12.03
CA PRO A 148 -2.25 19.50 11.06
C PRO A 148 -1.29 18.47 11.65
N ILE A 149 -1.14 18.37 12.98
CA ILE A 149 -0.16 17.51 13.66
C ILE A 149 -0.30 16.02 13.26
N PRO A 150 -1.49 15.39 13.30
CA PRO A 150 -1.66 14.02 12.80
C PRO A 150 -1.18 13.84 11.37
N ASN A 151 -1.47 14.79 10.47
CA ASN A 151 -1.06 14.74 9.07
C ASN A 151 0.46 14.89 8.92
N ILE A 152 1.09 15.76 9.72
CA ILE A 152 2.55 15.93 9.77
C ILE A 152 3.24 14.66 10.27
N ILE A 153 2.75 14.07 11.37
CA ILE A 153 3.25 12.79 11.90
C ILE A 153 3.10 11.72 10.83
N TYR A 154 1.92 11.61 10.21
CA TYR A 154 1.68 10.65 9.14
C TYR A 154 2.66 10.83 7.97
N PHE A 155 2.91 12.08 7.58
CA PHE A 155 3.81 12.41 6.48
C PHE A 155 5.28 12.04 6.78
N PHE A 156 5.82 12.55 7.88
CA PHE A 156 7.24 12.37 8.21
C PHE A 156 7.56 10.98 8.75
N ALA A 157 6.63 10.34 9.46
CA ALA A 157 6.87 9.02 10.02
C ALA A 157 6.44 7.87 9.11
N TYR A 158 5.58 8.09 8.10
CA TYR A 158 5.10 7.00 7.25
C TYR A 158 5.41 7.25 5.78
N ILE A 159 4.94 8.35 5.20
CA ILE A 159 5.09 8.58 3.75
C ILE A 159 6.57 8.68 3.37
N ILE A 160 7.34 9.52 4.06
CA ILE A 160 8.76 9.74 3.73
C ILE A 160 9.58 8.44 3.89
N PRO A 161 9.56 7.73 5.04
CA PRO A 161 10.35 6.52 5.21
C PRO A 161 9.97 5.44 4.21
N VAL A 162 8.67 5.25 3.94
CA VAL A 162 8.20 4.26 2.98
C VAL A 162 8.64 4.63 1.56
N PHE A 163 8.61 5.92 1.19
CA PHE A 163 9.10 6.38 -0.10
C PHE A 163 10.60 6.09 -0.27
N PHE A 164 11.42 6.37 0.74
CA PHE A 164 12.85 6.02 0.71
C PHE A 164 13.09 4.51 0.67
N VAL A 165 12.32 3.72 1.41
CA VAL A 165 12.36 2.25 1.32
C VAL A 165 12.05 1.78 -0.10
N SER A 166 11.07 2.40 -0.76
CA SER A 166 10.68 2.09 -2.14
C SER A 166 11.85 2.33 -3.12
N ILE A 167 12.52 3.48 -2.98
CA ILE A 167 13.72 3.82 -3.77
C ILE A 167 14.86 2.84 -3.49
N ALA A 168 15.10 2.51 -2.21
CA ALA A 168 16.16 1.59 -1.82
C ALA A 168 15.93 0.19 -2.40
N ILE A 169 14.69 -0.31 -2.42
CA ILE A 169 14.34 -1.60 -3.03
C ILE A 169 14.58 -1.57 -4.54
N ALA A 170 14.20 -0.48 -5.21
CA ALA A 170 14.46 -0.32 -6.63
C ALA A 170 15.98 -0.25 -6.92
N SER A 171 16.76 0.44 -6.09
CA SER A 171 18.21 0.58 -6.27
C SER A 171 18.96 -0.73 -6.04
N LEU A 172 18.50 -1.60 -5.13
CA LEU A 172 19.03 -2.95 -4.93
C LEU A 172 19.06 -3.80 -6.21
N ALA A 173 18.17 -3.51 -7.17
CA ALA A 173 18.18 -4.21 -8.45
C ALA A 173 19.51 -4.05 -9.22
N ARG A 174 20.24 -2.95 -9.00
CA ARG A 174 21.56 -2.72 -9.65
C ARG A 174 22.62 -3.69 -9.14
N HIS A 175 22.51 -4.13 -7.90
CA HIS A 175 23.44 -5.07 -7.26
C HIS A 175 23.01 -6.54 -7.38
N THR A 176 21.86 -6.81 -8.00
CA THR A 176 21.31 -8.16 -8.11
C THR A 176 21.78 -8.82 -9.40
N LYS A 177 22.53 -9.92 -9.27
CA LYS A 177 23.07 -10.67 -10.43
C LYS A 177 22.02 -11.55 -11.12
N VAL A 178 21.11 -12.14 -10.35
CA VAL A 178 20.07 -13.05 -10.88
C VAL A 178 19.00 -12.26 -11.63
N PRO A 179 18.79 -12.46 -12.94
CA PRO A 179 17.86 -11.66 -13.74
C PRO A 179 16.41 -11.65 -13.20
N SER A 180 15.92 -12.81 -12.76
CA SER A 180 14.56 -12.94 -12.21
C SER A 180 14.38 -12.14 -10.92
N GLU A 181 15.37 -12.16 -10.03
CA GLU A 181 15.32 -11.36 -8.81
C GLU A 181 15.46 -9.86 -9.11
N LYS A 182 16.34 -9.50 -10.04
CA LYS A 182 16.52 -8.12 -10.48
C LYS A 182 15.21 -7.56 -11.01
N TYR A 183 14.55 -8.29 -11.90
CA TYR A 183 13.24 -7.92 -12.44
C TYR A 183 12.19 -7.74 -11.33
N ARG A 184 12.11 -8.70 -10.39
CA ARG A 184 11.19 -8.65 -9.26
C ARG A 184 11.42 -7.41 -8.39
N ARG A 185 12.68 -7.11 -8.04
CA ARG A 185 13.04 -5.92 -7.24
C ARG A 185 12.69 -4.62 -7.96
N VAL A 186 12.94 -4.53 -9.27
CA VAL A 186 12.52 -3.36 -10.07
C VAL A 186 11.01 -3.20 -10.05
N MET A 187 10.25 -4.24 -10.34
CA MET A 187 8.79 -4.16 -10.41
C MET A 187 8.16 -3.84 -9.05
N LEU A 188 8.67 -4.43 -7.97
CA LEU A 188 8.24 -4.10 -6.61
C LEU A 188 8.62 -2.66 -6.22
N GLY A 189 9.84 -2.23 -6.51
CA GLY A 189 10.28 -0.87 -6.28
C GLY A 189 9.42 0.15 -7.02
N LEU A 190 9.17 -0.08 -8.32
CA LEU A 190 8.28 0.76 -9.13
C LEU A 190 6.84 0.76 -8.58
N SER A 191 6.30 -0.39 -8.19
CA SER A 191 4.97 -0.47 -7.59
C SER A 191 4.88 0.40 -6.34
N LEU A 192 5.85 0.29 -5.43
CA LEU A 192 5.89 1.06 -4.20
C LEU A 192 6.14 2.56 -4.46
N ILE A 193 7.01 2.90 -5.41
CA ILE A 193 7.24 4.30 -5.83
C ILE A 193 5.97 4.90 -6.41
N LEU A 194 5.24 4.18 -7.27
CA LEU A 194 3.97 4.67 -7.82
C LEU A 194 2.93 4.84 -6.73
N PHE A 195 2.79 3.87 -5.83
CA PHE A 195 1.81 3.94 -4.74
C PHE A 195 2.10 5.11 -3.78
N ASN A 196 3.32 5.17 -3.23
CA ASN A 196 3.69 6.16 -2.22
C ASN A 196 4.04 7.53 -2.82
N GLY A 197 4.58 7.54 -4.04
CA GLY A 197 4.88 8.77 -4.77
C GLY A 197 3.61 9.56 -5.08
N MET A 198 2.49 8.89 -5.40
CA MET A 198 1.21 9.57 -5.55
C MET A 198 0.68 10.13 -4.23
N SER A 199 0.87 9.42 -3.11
CA SER A 199 0.56 9.95 -1.78
C SER A 199 1.40 11.17 -1.43
N LEU A 200 2.69 11.16 -1.76
CA LEU A 200 3.62 12.28 -1.58
C LEU A 200 3.19 13.49 -2.43
N VAL A 201 2.91 13.29 -3.71
CA VAL A 201 2.46 14.37 -4.61
C VAL A 201 1.17 15.00 -4.09
N ARG A 202 0.19 14.18 -3.70
CA ARG A 202 -1.09 14.66 -3.13
C ARG A 202 -0.88 15.54 -1.91
N PHE A 203 -0.02 15.11 -0.99
CA PHE A 203 0.29 15.87 0.21
C PHE A 203 0.96 17.21 -0.14
N LEU A 204 1.95 17.21 -1.03
CA LEU A 204 2.72 18.41 -1.39
C LEU A 204 1.89 19.46 -2.11
N ILE A 205 0.95 19.06 -2.97
CA ILE A 205 0.13 20.01 -3.74
C ILE A 205 -1.14 20.45 -2.97
N ASN A 206 -1.31 20.00 -1.72
CA ASN A 206 -2.51 20.19 -0.91
C ASN A 206 -3.79 20.01 -1.75
N TYR A 207 -3.85 18.86 -2.44
CA TYR A 207 -4.78 18.65 -3.54
C TYR A 207 -6.24 18.89 -3.10
N PRO A 208 -6.91 19.97 -3.59
CA PRO A 208 -8.16 20.45 -3.00
C PRO A 208 -9.41 19.75 -3.55
N TYR A 209 -9.27 18.92 -4.60
CA TYR A 209 -10.40 18.28 -5.25
C TYR A 209 -10.71 16.95 -4.57
N GLY A 210 -12.00 16.70 -4.30
CA GLY A 210 -12.49 15.40 -3.83
C GLY A 210 -12.24 14.28 -4.85
N PRO A 211 -12.66 13.04 -4.59
CA PRO A 211 -12.32 11.86 -5.38
C PRO A 211 -12.99 11.74 -6.75
N VAL A 212 -13.29 12.88 -7.36
CA VAL A 212 -14.16 13.01 -8.52
C VAL A 212 -13.59 14.10 -9.43
N GLY A 213 -12.64 13.72 -10.26
CA GLY A 213 -11.95 14.60 -11.20
C GLY A 213 -11.10 13.81 -12.20
N PRO A 214 -10.77 14.36 -13.39
CA PRO A 214 -9.91 13.69 -14.38
C PRO A 214 -8.52 13.37 -13.83
N ASP A 215 -7.98 14.28 -13.05
CA ASP A 215 -6.78 14.13 -12.23
C ASP A 215 -6.93 13.02 -11.18
N TYR A 216 -8.06 12.92 -10.49
CA TYR A 216 -8.30 11.79 -9.58
C TYR A 216 -8.33 10.45 -10.32
N MET A 217 -8.90 10.39 -11.53
CA MET A 217 -8.85 9.19 -12.39
C MET A 217 -7.42 8.81 -12.78
N ILE A 218 -6.55 9.78 -13.05
CA ILE A 218 -5.12 9.52 -13.29
C ILE A 218 -4.50 8.88 -12.05
N ILE A 219 -4.78 9.39 -10.86
CA ILE A 219 -4.24 8.84 -9.60
C ILE A 219 -4.67 7.37 -9.41
N ASN A 220 -5.94 7.06 -9.64
CA ASN A 220 -6.45 5.69 -9.53
C ASN A 220 -5.86 4.77 -10.61
N THR A 221 -5.63 5.30 -11.81
CA THR A 221 -4.94 4.55 -12.88
C THR A 221 -3.51 4.21 -12.45
N VAL A 222 -2.80 5.15 -11.83
CA VAL A 222 -1.47 4.91 -11.27
C VAL A 222 -1.53 3.86 -10.14
N GLN A 223 -2.56 3.86 -9.32
CA GLN A 223 -2.77 2.83 -8.29
C GLN A 223 -3.00 1.44 -8.92
N VAL A 224 -3.80 1.34 -9.98
CA VAL A 224 -3.99 0.09 -10.74
C VAL A 224 -2.67 -0.38 -11.35
N LEU A 225 -1.89 0.53 -11.94
CA LEU A 225 -0.55 0.21 -12.47
C LEU A 225 0.40 -0.27 -11.37
N SER A 226 0.36 0.35 -10.18
CA SER A 226 1.11 -0.12 -9.01
C SER A 226 0.73 -1.55 -8.65
N ALA A 227 -0.56 -1.88 -8.59
CA ALA A 227 -1.03 -3.23 -8.29
C ALA A 227 -0.62 -4.25 -9.36
N LEU A 228 -0.71 -3.87 -10.64
CA LEU A 228 -0.23 -4.68 -11.76
C LEU A 228 1.27 -4.92 -11.71
N PHE A 229 2.07 -3.94 -11.29
CA PHE A 229 3.52 -4.13 -11.11
C PHE A 229 3.85 -5.12 -9.99
N VAL A 230 3.11 -5.12 -8.87
CA VAL A 230 3.26 -6.20 -7.86
C VAL A 230 2.94 -7.54 -8.49
N PHE A 231 1.83 -7.64 -9.22
CA PHE A 231 1.42 -8.87 -9.86
C PHE A 231 2.48 -9.36 -10.85
N TRP A 232 2.96 -8.49 -11.75
CA TRP A 232 3.98 -8.82 -12.74
C TRP A 232 5.34 -9.15 -12.14
N ALA A 233 5.70 -8.57 -10.99
CA ALA A 233 6.93 -8.94 -10.28
C ALA A 233 7.04 -10.45 -9.99
N TYR A 234 5.89 -11.13 -9.89
CA TYR A 234 5.80 -12.56 -9.59
C TYR A 234 5.19 -13.40 -10.72
N TYR A 235 4.35 -12.79 -11.55
CA TYR A 235 3.74 -13.38 -12.75
C TYR A 235 4.11 -12.55 -13.99
N PRO A 236 5.38 -12.57 -14.40
CA PRO A 236 5.86 -11.77 -15.52
C PRO A 236 5.10 -12.14 -16.82
N PRO A 237 4.74 -11.14 -17.64
CA PRO A 237 4.13 -11.36 -18.94
C PRO A 237 4.93 -12.32 -19.83
N ARG A 238 4.24 -13.10 -20.68
CA ARG A 238 4.88 -14.14 -21.52
C ARG A 238 6.02 -13.61 -22.38
N PHE A 239 5.88 -12.40 -22.93
CA PHE A 239 6.92 -11.78 -23.76
C PHE A 239 8.19 -11.45 -22.95
N ILE A 240 8.04 -10.98 -21.71
CA ILE A 240 9.17 -10.70 -20.80
C ILE A 240 9.89 -12.01 -20.44
N ARG A 241 9.13 -13.05 -20.10
CA ARG A 241 9.67 -14.38 -19.80
C ARG A 241 10.49 -14.94 -20.96
N LYS A 242 9.94 -14.90 -22.17
CA LYS A 242 10.61 -15.42 -23.38
C LYS A 242 11.87 -14.62 -23.75
N LYS A 243 11.82 -13.29 -23.66
CA LYS A 243 12.92 -12.42 -24.08
C LYS A 243 14.09 -12.38 -23.10
N TYR A 244 13.82 -12.43 -21.81
CA TYR A 244 14.83 -12.20 -20.76
C TYR A 244 15.07 -13.41 -19.85
N GLY A 245 14.47 -14.57 -20.13
CA GLY A 245 14.64 -15.79 -19.32
C GLY A 245 14.12 -15.66 -17.89
N ILE A 246 13.18 -14.74 -17.64
CA ILE A 246 12.67 -14.47 -16.29
C ILE A 246 11.72 -15.58 -15.85
N ILE A 247 11.96 -16.11 -14.64
CA ILE A 247 11.16 -17.15 -14.00
C ILE A 247 10.19 -16.51 -13.01
N GLY A 248 8.89 -16.78 -13.17
CA GLY A 248 7.85 -16.38 -12.21
C GLY A 248 7.67 -17.39 -11.08
N LEU A 249 6.76 -17.12 -10.15
CA LEU A 249 6.49 -18.02 -9.02
C LEU A 249 6.06 -19.43 -9.46
N SER A 250 5.38 -19.57 -10.60
CA SER A 250 4.95 -20.87 -11.12
C SER A 250 6.10 -21.75 -11.61
N GLY A 251 7.32 -21.20 -11.74
CA GLY A 251 8.51 -21.93 -12.21
C GLY A 251 9.59 -22.13 -11.15
N GLU A 252 9.42 -21.58 -9.94
CA GLU A 252 10.32 -21.86 -8.81
C GLU A 252 10.01 -23.27 -8.28
N ARG A 253 10.81 -24.29 -8.64
CA ARG A 253 10.80 -25.58 -7.89
C ARG A 253 11.28 -25.29 -6.46
N ALA A 254 10.68 -25.94 -5.47
CA ALA A 254 11.18 -25.88 -4.10
C ALA A 254 12.66 -26.34 -4.10
N PRO A 255 13.55 -25.71 -3.31
CA PRO A 255 14.89 -26.26 -3.13
C PRO A 255 14.74 -27.69 -2.59
N GLU A 256 15.38 -28.64 -3.26
CA GLU A 256 15.49 -30.00 -2.73
C GLU A 256 16.17 -29.87 -1.36
N VAL A 257 15.43 -30.27 -0.32
CA VAL A 257 15.98 -30.34 1.02
C VAL A 257 16.97 -31.49 0.99
N GLU A 258 18.25 -31.19 0.78
CA GLU A 258 19.33 -32.13 1.11
C GLU A 258 19.15 -32.48 2.59
N ARG A 259 18.78 -33.73 2.85
CA ARG A 259 18.63 -34.32 4.17
C ARG A 259 19.96 -34.87 4.63
#